data_AF-A0AAV5VE90-F1
#
_entry.id   AF-A0AAV5VE90-F1
#
_cell.length_a   1.000
_cell.length_b   1.000
_cell.length_c   1.000
_cell.angle_alpha   90.00
_cell.angle_beta   90.00
_cell.angle_gamma   90.00
#
_symmetry.space_group_name_H-M   'P 1'
#
loop_
_entity.id
_entity.type
_entity.pdbx_description
1 polymer ?
#
loop_
_entity_poly.entity_id
_entity_poly.type
_entity_poly.pdbx_seq_one_letter_code
_entity_poly.pdbx_strand_id
1 'polypeptide(L)'
;LECEGKGGQPPISLAEFTLHGSGDQDFYDVSLVDGYNLPILIDVVDGTYKSNGGDYDCKRAGGCFKNLNDNTICPSELRVVKNDRTVGCKSACNALNTDQYCCRGDHSTPETCKLSDWPKDYHAIFKDACPKAYAYAYDDKTSTFFCRGVKYPSPTYRV
;
A
#
# COMPACT_ATOMS: atom_id res chain seq x y z
N LEU A 1 19.70 16.42 -2.15
CA LEU A 1 19.33 15.62 -3.33
C LEU A 1 17.81 15.67 -3.41
N GLU A 2 17.24 16.08 -4.54
CA GLU A 2 15.80 16.28 -4.74
C GLU A 2 15.32 15.41 -5.91
N CYS A 3 14.06 14.96 -5.88
CA CYS A 3 13.49 14.08 -6.93
C CYS A 3 12.89 14.85 -8.12
N GLU A 4 12.77 16.18 -8.05
CA GLU A 4 12.27 17.04 -9.16
C GLU A 4 10.90 16.60 -9.72
N GLY A 5 9.99 16.14 -8.85
CA GLY A 5 8.67 15.67 -9.26
C GLY A 5 8.65 14.30 -9.97
N LYS A 6 9.80 13.62 -10.09
CA LYS A 6 9.85 12.24 -10.59
C LYS A 6 9.38 11.28 -9.49
N GLY A 7 8.54 10.35 -9.89
CA GLY A 7 8.17 9.21 -9.04
C GLY A 7 9.36 8.27 -8.78
N GLY A 8 9.24 7.46 -7.74
CA GLY A 8 10.19 6.37 -7.47
C GLY A 8 10.06 5.25 -8.51
N GLN A 9 11.15 4.53 -8.76
CA GLN A 9 11.12 3.35 -9.63
C GLN A 9 10.68 2.12 -8.83
N PRO A 10 9.64 1.38 -9.27
CA PRO A 10 9.25 0.12 -8.63
C PRO A 10 10.35 -0.96 -8.65
N PRO A 11 10.40 -1.87 -7.65
CA PRO A 11 9.47 -1.98 -6.55
C PRO A 11 9.68 -0.91 -5.47
N ILE A 12 8.59 -0.27 -5.02
CA ILE A 12 8.64 0.81 -4.04
C ILE A 12 7.40 0.78 -3.14
N SER A 13 7.63 0.82 -1.83
CA SER A 13 6.55 1.03 -0.86
C SER A 13 6.15 2.51 -0.87
N LEU A 14 4.85 2.81 -1.00
CA LEU A 14 4.33 4.17 -1.08
C LEU A 14 3.55 4.55 0.18
N ALA A 15 3.72 5.79 0.64
CA ALA A 15 2.84 6.43 1.60
C ALA A 15 2.00 7.45 0.83
N GLU A 16 0.70 7.20 0.74
CA GLU A 16 -0.22 7.98 -0.09
C GLU A 16 -1.13 8.82 0.79
N PHE A 17 -1.39 10.06 0.35
CA PHE A 17 -2.22 11.02 1.08
C PHE A 17 -3.10 11.78 0.11
N THR A 18 -4.38 11.84 0.42
CA THR A 18 -5.33 12.82 -0.10
C THR A 18 -5.74 13.74 1.05
N LEU A 19 -5.16 14.93 1.10
CA LEU A 19 -5.47 15.91 2.13
C LEU A 19 -6.75 16.68 1.76
N HIS A 20 -7.58 17.00 2.75
CA HIS A 20 -8.84 17.75 2.54
C HIS A 20 -9.78 17.11 1.50
N GLY A 21 -9.90 15.78 1.56
CA GLY A 21 -10.78 15.01 0.69
C GLY A 21 -12.27 15.14 1.07
N SER A 22 -13.03 14.09 0.78
CA SER A 22 -14.46 14.04 1.07
C SER A 22 -14.77 14.36 2.54
N GLY A 23 -15.70 15.30 2.77
CA GLY A 23 -16.11 15.71 4.11
C GLY A 23 -15.01 16.38 4.95
N ASP A 24 -14.05 17.05 4.30
CA ASP A 24 -12.88 17.69 4.94
C ASP A 24 -12.09 16.70 5.81
N GLN A 25 -11.96 15.46 5.33
CA GLN A 25 -11.13 14.42 5.94
C GLN A 25 -9.90 14.19 5.06
N ASP A 26 -8.78 13.92 5.71
CA ASP A 26 -7.63 13.36 5.02
C ASP A 26 -7.85 11.86 4.84
N PHE A 27 -7.51 11.33 3.67
CA PHE A 27 -7.45 9.91 3.37
C PHE A 27 -5.99 9.53 3.17
N TYR A 28 -5.58 8.40 3.69
CA TYR A 28 -4.19 7.97 3.63
C TYR A 28 -4.07 6.46 3.72
N ASP A 29 -2.99 5.97 3.16
CA ASP A 29 -2.69 4.55 3.11
C ASP A 29 -1.20 4.30 2.86
N VAL A 30 -0.78 3.07 3.16
CA VAL A 30 0.48 2.54 2.65
C VAL A 30 0.14 1.58 1.53
N SER A 31 0.80 1.74 0.39
CA SER A 31 0.53 0.96 -0.80
C SER A 31 1.75 0.19 -1.28
N LEU A 32 1.51 -1.09 -1.52
CA LEU A 32 2.45 -2.05 -2.11
C LEU A 32 1.99 -2.50 -3.50
N VAL A 33 1.06 -1.75 -4.12
CA VAL A 33 0.60 -1.96 -5.50
C VAL A 33 1.78 -1.87 -6.48
N ASP A 34 2.75 -0.99 -6.19
CA ASP A 34 4.03 -0.86 -6.89
C ASP A 34 5.15 -1.69 -6.25
N GLY A 35 4.81 -2.70 -5.46
CA GLY A 35 5.76 -3.59 -4.80
C GLY A 35 6.28 -3.06 -3.45
N TYR A 36 7.33 -3.69 -2.97
CA TYR A 36 7.93 -3.44 -1.66
C TYR A 36 9.44 -3.34 -1.77
N ASN A 37 10.03 -2.35 -1.13
CA ASN A 37 11.49 -2.26 -0.94
C ASN A 37 11.87 -2.10 0.55
N LEU A 38 11.12 -1.32 1.31
CA LEU A 38 11.33 -1.05 2.72
C LEU A 38 10.01 -1.08 3.49
N PRO A 39 10.01 -1.48 4.77
CA PRO A 39 8.83 -1.38 5.61
C PRO A 39 8.59 0.09 5.95
N ILE A 40 7.36 0.55 5.70
CA ILE A 40 6.90 1.89 6.07
C ILE A 40 5.52 1.78 6.73
N LEU A 41 5.17 2.79 7.51
CA LEU A 41 3.85 2.93 8.12
C LEU A 41 3.50 4.42 8.16
N ILE A 42 2.22 4.73 8.30
CA ILE A 42 1.78 6.10 8.58
C ILE A 42 1.12 6.09 9.95
N ASP A 43 1.71 6.81 10.90
CA ASP A 43 1.14 7.06 12.22
C ASP A 43 0.52 8.46 12.28
N VAL A 44 -0.63 8.56 12.95
CA VAL A 44 -1.29 9.85 13.20
C VAL A 44 -0.90 10.32 14.60
N VAL A 45 -0.45 11.56 14.73
CA VAL A 45 0.04 12.11 16.00
C VAL A 45 -1.13 12.43 16.92
N ASP A 46 -1.11 11.84 18.11
CA ASP A 46 -2.13 12.08 19.15
C ASP A 46 -2.31 13.56 19.47
N GLY A 47 -3.56 13.94 19.74
CA GLY A 47 -3.94 15.33 20.04
C GLY A 47 -4.08 16.22 18.80
N THR A 48 -3.80 15.72 17.59
CA THR A 48 -3.96 16.49 16.34
C THR A 48 -5.25 16.19 15.58
N TYR A 49 -5.97 15.14 15.97
CA TYR A 49 -7.19 14.66 15.32
C TYR A 49 -8.37 14.42 16.27
N LYS A 50 -9.57 14.34 15.69
CA LYS A 50 -10.79 13.84 16.35
C LYS A 50 -11.06 12.44 15.83
N SER A 51 -11.36 11.50 16.73
CA SER A 51 -11.72 10.13 16.35
C SER A 51 -13.03 9.70 17.00
N ASN A 52 -13.84 8.95 16.25
CA ASN A 52 -15.00 8.22 16.72
C ASN A 52 -14.66 6.77 17.14
N GLY A 53 -13.40 6.35 17.02
CA GLY A 53 -12.92 5.03 17.41
C GLY A 53 -13.08 3.93 16.37
N GLY A 54 -13.57 4.23 15.16
CA GLY A 54 -13.72 3.25 14.08
C GLY A 54 -12.41 2.59 13.65
N ASP A 55 -12.51 1.43 13.00
CA ASP A 55 -11.36 0.57 12.67
C ASP A 55 -10.32 1.22 11.74
N TYR A 56 -10.76 2.20 10.94
CA TYR A 56 -9.92 2.95 9.99
C TYR A 56 -9.85 4.45 10.29
N ASP A 57 -10.53 4.88 11.35
CA ASP A 57 -10.60 6.28 11.75
C ASP A 57 -9.39 6.67 12.58
N CYS A 58 -8.51 7.47 11.99
CA CYS A 58 -7.27 7.97 12.57
C CYS A 58 -6.37 6.86 13.12
N LYS A 59 -6.32 5.70 12.43
CA LYS A 59 -5.47 4.58 12.80
C LYS A 59 -4.19 4.55 11.97
N ARG A 60 -3.21 3.81 12.46
CA ARG A 60 -1.99 3.50 11.71
C ARG A 60 -2.33 2.77 10.41
N ALA A 61 -1.82 3.29 9.29
CA ALA A 61 -1.82 2.61 8.00
C ALA A 61 -0.50 1.89 7.76
N GLY A 62 -0.53 0.80 6.99
CA GLY A 62 0.65 0.00 6.69
C GLY A 62 1.28 -0.67 7.91
N GLY A 63 2.61 -0.74 7.90
CA GLY A 63 3.37 -1.59 8.80
C GLY A 63 3.35 -3.05 8.34
N CYS A 64 4.52 -3.69 8.43
CA CYS A 64 4.71 -5.07 8.03
C CYS A 64 5.24 -5.88 9.21
N PHE A 65 4.60 -7.01 9.50
CA PHE A 65 5.03 -7.97 10.52
C PHE A 65 6.10 -8.92 9.99
N LYS A 66 6.20 -9.05 8.67
CA LYS A 66 7.20 -9.88 7.98
C LYS A 66 7.94 -9.03 6.96
N ASN A 67 9.23 -9.29 6.79
CA ASN A 67 10.03 -8.61 5.78
C ASN A 67 9.76 -9.24 4.41
N LEU A 68 9.05 -8.53 3.53
CA LEU A 68 8.76 -9.01 2.18
C LEU A 68 10.02 -9.22 1.33
N ASN A 69 11.18 -8.70 1.70
CA ASN A 69 12.44 -9.00 1.02
C ASN A 69 13.06 -10.36 1.42
N ASP A 70 12.42 -11.14 2.29
CA ASP A 70 12.87 -12.49 2.65
C ASP A 70 12.71 -13.45 1.45
N ASN A 71 13.76 -14.24 1.17
CA ASN A 71 13.79 -15.26 0.12
C ASN A 71 12.83 -16.44 0.36
N THR A 72 12.21 -16.55 1.52
CA THR A 72 11.15 -17.53 1.80
C THR A 72 9.75 -16.95 1.59
N ILE A 73 9.63 -15.62 1.52
CA ILE A 73 8.36 -14.90 1.41
C ILE A 73 8.16 -14.36 -0.01
N CYS A 74 9.11 -13.57 -0.54
CA CYS A 74 8.99 -13.07 -1.91
C CYS A 74 9.16 -14.23 -2.91
N PRO A 75 8.20 -14.53 -3.78
CA PRO A 75 8.38 -15.53 -4.84
C PRO A 75 9.53 -15.14 -5.77
N SER A 76 10.28 -16.12 -6.28
CA SER A 76 11.47 -15.87 -7.10
C SER A 76 11.20 -15.01 -8.34
N GLU A 77 10.02 -15.18 -8.95
CA GLU A 77 9.54 -14.43 -10.11
C GLU A 77 9.24 -12.96 -9.80
N LEU A 78 9.11 -12.59 -8.53
CA LEU A 78 8.87 -11.21 -8.07
C LEU A 78 10.13 -10.54 -7.49
N ARG A 79 11.21 -11.29 -7.22
CA ARG A 79 12.40 -10.76 -6.53
C ARG A 79 13.19 -9.79 -7.39
N VAL A 80 13.70 -8.76 -6.74
CA VAL A 80 14.81 -7.94 -7.23
C VAL A 80 16.05 -8.29 -6.40
N VAL A 81 17.05 -8.88 -7.04
CA VAL A 81 18.29 -9.34 -6.39
C VAL A 81 19.46 -8.43 -6.75
N LYS A 82 20.23 -8.02 -5.75
CA LYS A 82 21.48 -7.27 -5.90
C LYS A 82 22.51 -7.84 -4.92
N ASN A 83 23.69 -8.19 -5.42
CA ASN A 83 24.77 -8.81 -4.62
C ASN A 83 24.26 -10.00 -3.78
N ASP A 84 23.55 -10.93 -4.44
CA ASP A 84 22.98 -12.14 -3.83
C ASP A 84 21.95 -11.92 -2.70
N ARG A 85 21.47 -10.67 -2.55
CA ARG A 85 20.43 -10.30 -1.59
C ARG A 85 19.19 -9.80 -2.32
N THR A 86 18.01 -10.24 -1.88
CA THR A 86 16.75 -9.63 -2.30
C THR A 86 16.62 -8.24 -1.66
N VAL A 87 16.51 -7.23 -2.50
CA VAL A 87 16.43 -5.80 -2.11
C VAL A 87 15.06 -5.19 -2.40
N GLY A 88 14.17 -5.95 -3.05
CA GLY A 88 12.80 -5.57 -3.31
C GLY A 88 11.97 -6.77 -3.76
N CYS A 89 10.66 -6.69 -3.55
CA CYS A 89 9.67 -7.62 -4.05
C CYS A 89 8.68 -6.86 -4.93
N LYS A 90 8.65 -7.16 -6.23
CA LYS A 90 7.69 -6.58 -7.17
C LYS A 90 6.28 -7.03 -6.83
N SER A 91 5.30 -6.18 -7.09
CA SER A 91 3.92 -6.65 -7.18
C SER A 91 3.74 -7.59 -8.38
N ALA A 92 2.65 -8.35 -8.39
CA ALA A 92 2.31 -9.21 -9.52
C ALA A 92 2.12 -8.39 -10.81
N CYS A 93 1.51 -7.21 -10.72
CA CYS A 93 1.37 -6.31 -11.87
C CYS A 93 2.73 -5.90 -12.44
N ASN A 94 3.66 -5.42 -11.61
CA ASN A 94 4.96 -4.96 -12.11
C ASN A 94 5.84 -6.10 -12.64
N ALA A 95 5.68 -7.32 -12.13
CA ALA A 95 6.48 -8.47 -12.58
C ALA A 95 5.90 -9.16 -13.82
N LEU A 96 4.58 -9.35 -13.86
CA LEU A 96 3.91 -10.20 -14.85
C LEU A 96 3.17 -9.39 -15.92
N ASN A 97 2.83 -8.13 -15.61
CA ASN A 97 2.23 -7.15 -16.53
C ASN A 97 0.99 -7.65 -17.29
N THR A 98 0.20 -8.53 -16.69
CA THR A 98 -1.08 -8.97 -17.25
C THR A 98 -2.20 -8.02 -16.81
N ASP A 99 -3.22 -7.87 -17.64
CA ASP A 99 -4.36 -6.99 -17.34
C ASP A 99 -5.09 -7.41 -16.08
N GLN A 100 -5.13 -8.70 -15.80
CA GLN A 100 -5.72 -9.23 -14.59
C GLN A 100 -4.97 -8.84 -13.31
N TYR A 101 -3.63 -8.95 -13.27
CA TYR A 101 -2.85 -8.54 -12.09
C TYR A 101 -2.78 -7.03 -11.94
N CYS A 102 -2.88 -6.30 -13.06
CA CYS A 102 -2.84 -4.84 -13.10
C CYS A 102 -4.22 -4.18 -13.03
N CYS A 103 -5.31 -4.95 -12.97
CA CYS A 103 -6.68 -4.45 -13.04
C CYS A 103 -6.92 -3.48 -14.22
N ARG A 104 -6.61 -3.91 -15.45
CA ARG A 104 -6.76 -3.13 -16.69
C ARG A 104 -7.77 -3.79 -17.64
N GLY A 105 -8.21 -3.03 -18.65
CA GLY A 105 -9.08 -3.55 -19.70
C GLY A 105 -10.37 -4.12 -19.13
N ASP A 106 -10.67 -5.39 -19.43
CA ASP A 106 -11.85 -6.10 -18.94
C ASP A 106 -11.82 -6.37 -17.43
N HIS A 107 -10.70 -6.09 -16.75
CA HIS A 107 -10.52 -6.17 -15.29
C HIS A 107 -10.40 -4.79 -14.63
N SER A 108 -10.91 -3.73 -15.27
CA SER A 108 -10.73 -2.34 -14.79
C SER A 108 -11.74 -1.86 -13.75
N THR A 109 -12.49 -2.77 -13.12
CA THR A 109 -13.40 -2.45 -12.02
C THR A 109 -13.21 -3.42 -10.85
N PRO A 110 -13.60 -3.03 -9.62
CA PRO A 110 -13.56 -3.94 -8.47
C PRO A 110 -14.33 -5.25 -8.71
N GLU A 111 -15.43 -5.21 -9.47
CA GLU A 111 -16.27 -6.36 -9.79
C GLU A 111 -15.62 -7.29 -10.82
N THR A 112 -14.62 -6.83 -11.56
CA THR A 112 -13.99 -7.56 -12.67
C THR A 112 -12.53 -7.92 -12.41
N CYS A 113 -11.83 -7.20 -11.53
CA CYS A 113 -10.51 -7.56 -11.04
C CYS A 113 -10.60 -8.41 -9.76
N LYS A 114 -11.16 -9.61 -9.88
CA LYS A 114 -11.31 -10.49 -8.73
C LYS A 114 -10.03 -11.28 -8.47
N LEU A 115 -9.59 -11.29 -7.22
CA LEU A 115 -8.48 -12.13 -6.76
C LEU A 115 -8.71 -13.62 -7.07
N SER A 116 -9.97 -14.07 -7.09
CA SER A 116 -10.35 -15.46 -7.43
C SER A 116 -9.97 -15.87 -8.84
N ASP A 117 -9.83 -14.90 -9.74
CA ASP A 117 -9.59 -15.18 -11.15
C ASP A 117 -8.07 -15.31 -11.40
N TRP A 118 -7.23 -14.84 -10.47
CA TRP A 118 -5.78 -14.77 -10.62
C TRP A 118 -5.15 -16.17 -10.62
N PRO A 119 -4.23 -16.49 -11.56
CA PRO A 119 -3.56 -17.79 -11.60
C PRO A 119 -2.82 -18.15 -10.31
N LYS A 120 -2.30 -17.14 -9.60
CA LYS A 120 -1.66 -17.27 -8.30
C LYS A 120 -1.99 -16.05 -7.44
N ASP A 121 -2.38 -16.32 -6.20
CA ASP A 121 -2.73 -15.27 -5.24
C ASP A 121 -1.47 -14.66 -4.60
N TYR A 122 -0.82 -13.77 -5.34
CA TYR A 122 0.29 -12.97 -4.81
C TYR A 122 -0.19 -11.93 -3.79
N HIS A 123 -1.45 -11.48 -3.88
CA HIS A 123 -2.04 -10.53 -2.95
C HIS A 123 -2.00 -11.07 -1.52
N ALA A 124 -2.33 -12.34 -1.31
CA ALA A 124 -2.28 -12.98 0.00
C ALA A 124 -0.89 -12.94 0.65
N ILE A 125 0.19 -13.04 -0.14
CA ILE A 125 1.58 -12.96 0.36
C ILE A 125 1.85 -11.56 0.94
N PHE A 126 1.44 -10.52 0.23
CA PHE A 126 1.63 -9.14 0.65
C PHE A 126 0.76 -8.80 1.86
N LYS A 127 -0.49 -9.25 1.89
CA LYS A 127 -1.40 -9.06 3.03
C LYS A 127 -0.98 -9.82 4.28
N ASP A 128 -0.46 -11.04 4.15
CA ASP A 128 0.07 -11.80 5.28
C ASP A 128 1.28 -11.10 5.93
N ALA A 129 2.11 -10.43 5.12
CA ALA A 129 3.21 -9.61 5.63
C ALA A 129 2.75 -8.25 6.18
N CYS A 130 1.85 -7.57 5.49
CA CYS A 130 1.46 -6.17 5.73
C CYS A 130 -0.07 -6.02 5.63
N PRO A 131 -0.86 -6.48 6.60
CA PRO A 131 -2.32 -6.60 6.46
C PRO A 131 -3.05 -5.27 6.31
N LYS A 132 -2.45 -4.17 6.77
CA LYS A 132 -2.98 -2.81 6.73
C LYS A 132 -2.45 -1.97 5.55
N ALA A 133 -1.77 -2.60 4.60
CA ALA A 133 -1.33 -1.96 3.37
C ALA A 133 -2.16 -2.46 2.19
N TYR A 134 -2.31 -1.60 1.18
CA TYR A 134 -2.82 -2.03 -0.12
C TYR A 134 -1.86 -3.05 -0.73
N ALA A 135 -2.39 -4.20 -1.15
CA ALA A 135 -1.63 -5.22 -1.87
C ALA A 135 -2.02 -5.31 -3.35
N TYR A 136 -3.11 -4.67 -3.77
CA TYR A 136 -3.56 -4.54 -5.16
C TYR A 136 -4.51 -3.34 -5.31
N ALA A 137 -4.94 -3.02 -6.55
CA ALA A 137 -5.62 -1.77 -6.88
C ALA A 137 -6.98 -1.53 -6.19
N TYR A 138 -7.70 -2.58 -5.76
CA TYR A 138 -9.05 -2.46 -5.18
C TYR A 138 -9.14 -2.99 -3.75
N ASP A 139 -8.10 -2.75 -2.95
CA ASP A 139 -7.98 -3.18 -1.55
C ASP A 139 -8.60 -2.20 -0.54
N ASP A 140 -9.48 -1.31 -1.01
CA ASP A 140 -9.99 -0.16 -0.25
C ASP A 140 -10.62 -0.55 1.10
N LYS A 141 -11.33 -1.67 1.13
CA LYS A 141 -12.10 -2.14 2.29
C LYS A 141 -11.25 -2.39 3.53
N THR A 142 -9.95 -2.64 3.35
CA THR A 142 -9.04 -3.01 4.45
C THR A 142 -7.80 -2.13 4.55
N SER A 143 -7.65 -1.15 3.67
CA SER A 143 -6.38 -0.40 3.54
C SER A 143 -6.54 1.09 3.34
N THR A 144 -7.76 1.60 3.16
CA THR A 144 -8.01 3.06 3.23
C THR A 144 -8.24 3.49 4.67
N PHE A 145 -7.42 4.43 5.14
CA PHE A 145 -7.62 5.09 6.42
C PHE A 145 -8.06 6.53 6.18
N PHE A 146 -8.80 7.07 7.13
CA PHE A 146 -9.25 8.46 7.07
C PHE A 146 -9.09 9.12 8.43
N CYS A 147 -8.88 10.43 8.45
CA CYS A 147 -8.75 11.15 9.70
C CYS A 147 -9.13 12.63 9.56
N ARG A 148 -9.70 13.20 10.63
CA ARG A 148 -10.08 14.62 10.68
C ARG A 148 -9.29 15.37 11.74
N GLY A 149 -8.68 16.49 11.37
CA GLY A 149 -7.95 17.33 12.30
C GLY A 149 -8.84 18.06 13.32
N VAL A 150 -8.26 18.46 14.46
CA VAL A 150 -8.97 19.26 15.50
C VAL A 150 -8.89 20.75 15.23
N LYS A 151 -7.65 21.25 15.03
CA LYS A 151 -7.30 22.68 14.96
C LYS A 151 -7.10 23.16 13.53
N TYR A 152 -6.53 22.30 12.71
CA TYR A 152 -6.43 22.45 11.26
C TYR A 152 -7.24 21.33 10.62
N PRO A 153 -7.63 21.44 9.35
CA PRO A 153 -8.43 20.37 8.77
C PRO A 153 -7.61 19.07 8.63
N SER A 154 -6.29 19.16 8.44
CA SER A 154 -5.37 18.01 8.43
C SER A 154 -4.72 17.74 9.80
N PRO A 155 -4.66 16.47 10.26
CA PRO A 155 -3.83 16.02 11.38
C PRO A 155 -2.33 16.14 11.10
N THR A 156 -1.50 15.87 12.12
CA THR A 156 -0.06 15.66 11.92
C THR A 156 0.23 14.18 11.76
N TYR A 157 1.07 13.83 10.79
CA TYR A 157 1.45 12.46 10.47
C TYR A 157 2.94 12.22 10.70
N ARG A 158 3.30 10.96 10.97
CA ARG A 158 4.68 10.44 10.96
C ARG A 158 4.73 9.27 9.99
N VAL A 159 5.71 9.31 9.09
CA VAL A 159 6.01 8.24 8.13
C VAL A 159 7.38 7.67 8.46
#